data_AF-A0A0A2MQ40-F1
#
_entry.id   AF-A0A0A2MQ40-F1
#
_cell.length_a   1.000
_cell.length_b   1.000
_cell.length_c   1.000
_cell.angle_alpha   90.00
_cell.angle_beta   90.00
_cell.angle_gamma   90.00
#
_symmetry.space_group_name_H-M   'P 1'
#
loop_
_entity.id
_entity.type
_entity.pdbx_description
1 polymer ?
#
loop_
_entity_poly.entity_id
_entity_poly.type
_entity_poly.pdbx_seq_one_letter_code
_entity_poly.pdbx_strand_id
1 'polypeptide(L)'
;MDTITKKEAKNLKKRTVALSKRLNLYMYIAIVLYVCNYLIYIKHPHLFANYNTAIGGILFLCLYIDYRLLQINNLYLQSLLMSVAILAQAFLLHTKFNNPGNFASLLFGASVPFLFLVLQKILRSVFILLLKREPFIEKRTRFQDKIYQIILLLGPFILAIVFAAYASRYYFK
;
A
#
# COMPACT_ATOMS: atom_id res chain seq x y z
N MET A 1 6.92 -21.14 -35.73
CA MET A 1 7.04 -19.91 -34.92
C MET A 1 6.16 -19.92 -33.64
N ASP A 2 5.38 -20.99 -33.38
CA ASP A 2 4.36 -21.04 -32.31
C ASP A 2 4.80 -21.67 -30.97
N THR A 3 6.00 -22.24 -30.88
CA THR A 3 6.47 -22.91 -29.65
C THR A 3 7.10 -21.94 -28.65
N ILE A 4 7.74 -20.87 -29.13
CA ILE A 4 8.36 -19.83 -28.30
C ILE A 4 7.27 -19.02 -27.58
N THR A 5 6.19 -18.64 -28.28
CA THR A 5 5.04 -17.92 -27.71
C THR A 5 4.30 -18.72 -26.65
N LYS A 6 4.12 -20.04 -26.85
CA LYS A 6 3.51 -20.93 -25.84
C LYS A 6 4.34 -21.04 -24.56
N LYS A 7 5.67 -21.12 -24.67
CA LYS A 7 6.58 -21.21 -23.52
C LYS A 7 6.59 -19.90 -22.71
N GLU A 8 6.64 -18.77 -23.39
CA GLU A 8 6.59 -17.44 -22.76
C GLU A 8 5.26 -17.19 -22.06
N ALA A 9 4.13 -17.52 -22.70
CA ALA A 9 2.80 -17.43 -22.10
C ALA A 9 2.68 -18.30 -20.85
N LYS A 10 3.19 -19.54 -20.88
CA LYS A 10 3.21 -20.44 -19.72
C LYS A 10 4.05 -19.87 -18.57
N ASN A 11 5.20 -19.29 -18.88
CA ASN A 11 6.07 -18.65 -17.88
C ASN A 11 5.43 -17.41 -17.26
N LEU A 12 4.78 -16.57 -18.07
CA LEU A 12 4.04 -15.40 -17.59
C LEU A 12 2.90 -15.83 -16.66
N LYS A 13 2.11 -16.83 -17.06
CA LYS A 13 1.02 -17.39 -16.24
C LYS A 13 1.56 -17.91 -14.90
N LYS A 14 2.64 -18.69 -14.91
CA LYS A 14 3.26 -19.22 -13.69
C LYS A 14 3.72 -18.10 -12.75
N ARG A 15 4.32 -17.03 -13.31
CA ARG A 15 4.75 -15.86 -12.53
C ARG A 15 3.57 -15.10 -11.93
N THR A 16 2.51 -14.87 -12.70
CA THR A 16 1.30 -14.21 -12.20
C THR A 16 0.63 -15.01 -11.08
N VAL A 17 0.57 -16.35 -11.21
CA VAL A 17 0.05 -17.22 -10.15
C VAL A 17 0.90 -17.13 -8.88
N ALA A 18 2.23 -17.10 -9.01
CA ALA A 18 3.12 -16.96 -7.85
C ALA A 18 2.94 -15.60 -7.15
N LEU A 19 2.84 -14.50 -7.91
CA LEU A 19 2.57 -13.18 -7.36
C LEU A 19 1.21 -13.10 -6.68
N SER A 20 0.16 -13.65 -7.30
CA SER A 20 -1.18 -13.71 -6.72
C SER A 20 -1.19 -14.46 -5.38
N LYS A 21 -0.47 -15.58 -5.27
CA LYS A 21 -0.33 -16.30 -3.99
C LYS A 21 0.33 -15.44 -2.90
N ARG A 22 1.34 -14.63 -3.25
CA ARG A 22 1.97 -13.69 -2.30
C ARG A 22 1.01 -12.60 -1.86
N LEU A 23 0.25 -12.00 -2.78
CA LEU A 23 -0.77 -11.01 -2.41
C LEU A 23 -1.83 -11.62 -1.48
N ASN A 24 -2.31 -12.82 -1.79
CA ASN A 24 -3.28 -13.51 -0.93
C ASN A 24 -2.73 -13.75 0.48
N LEU A 25 -1.45 -14.10 0.59
CA LEU A 25 -0.78 -14.20 1.88
C LEU A 25 -0.73 -12.85 2.61
N TYR A 26 -0.38 -11.76 1.91
CA TYR A 26 -0.38 -10.42 2.50
C TYR A 26 -1.76 -9.99 2.97
N MET A 27 -2.82 -10.25 2.19
CA MET A 27 -4.19 -9.98 2.58
C MET A 27 -4.60 -10.78 3.82
N TYR A 28 -4.27 -12.08 3.87
CA TYR A 28 -4.57 -12.92 5.03
C TYR A 28 -3.87 -12.41 6.30
N ILE A 29 -2.57 -12.11 6.19
CA ILE A 29 -1.79 -11.53 7.30
C ILE A 29 -2.39 -10.19 7.72
N ALA A 30 -2.74 -9.32 6.76
CA ALA A 30 -3.39 -8.03 7.05
C ALA A 30 -4.67 -8.23 7.86
N ILE A 31 -5.58 -9.10 7.39
CA ILE A 31 -6.85 -9.38 8.07
C ILE A 31 -6.59 -9.85 9.51
N VAL A 32 -5.70 -10.83 9.70
CA VAL A 32 -5.35 -11.34 11.04
C VAL A 32 -4.80 -10.22 11.93
N LEU A 33 -3.87 -9.41 11.42
CA LEU A 33 -3.29 -8.29 12.16
C LEU A 33 -4.34 -7.23 12.54
N TYR A 34 -5.27 -6.91 11.64
CA TYR A 34 -6.35 -5.97 11.91
C TYR A 34 -7.38 -6.49 12.90
N VAL A 35 -7.70 -7.79 12.85
CA VAL A 35 -8.52 -8.45 13.89
C VAL A 35 -7.82 -8.41 15.23
N CYS A 36 -6.54 -8.77 15.31
CA CYS A 36 -5.75 -8.68 16.54
C CYS A 36 -5.67 -7.25 17.07
N ASN A 37 -5.46 -6.27 16.19
CA ASN A 37 -5.42 -4.86 16.57
C ASN A 37 -6.76 -4.38 17.15
N TYR A 38 -7.88 -4.85 16.60
CA TYR A 38 -9.21 -4.60 17.16
C TYR A 38 -9.40 -5.25 18.53
N LEU A 39 -8.91 -6.47 18.74
CA LEU A 39 -8.94 -7.12 20.06
C LEU A 39 -8.07 -6.39 21.10
N ILE A 40 -6.90 -5.89 20.68
CA ILE A 40 -6.03 -5.06 21.52
C ILE A 40 -6.75 -3.76 21.88
N TYR A 41 -7.43 -3.13 20.92
CA TYR A 41 -8.19 -1.91 21.16
C TYR A 41 -9.21 -2.05 22.30
N ILE A 42 -9.93 -3.17 22.38
CA ILE A 42 -10.92 -3.43 23.44
C ILE A 42 -10.27 -3.36 24.84
N LYS A 43 -9.01 -3.80 24.99
CA LYS A 43 -8.31 -3.83 26.28
C LYS A 43 -7.39 -2.62 26.52
N HIS A 44 -6.77 -2.11 25.46
CA HIS A 44 -5.70 -1.10 25.51
C HIS A 44 -5.87 -0.09 24.36
N PRO A 45 -6.88 0.80 24.45
CA PRO A 45 -7.21 1.72 23.37
C PRO A 45 -6.09 2.73 23.03
N HIS A 46 -5.20 3.01 23.97
CA HIS A 46 -4.06 3.90 23.75
C HIS A 46 -2.99 3.30 22.82
N LEU A 47 -2.87 1.96 22.74
CA LEU A 47 -1.89 1.29 21.87
C LEU A 47 -2.39 1.09 20.43
N PHE A 48 -3.71 1.17 20.24
CA PHE A 48 -4.38 0.85 18.97
C PHE A 48 -3.83 1.63 17.77
N ALA A 49 -3.62 2.93 17.93
CA ALA A 49 -3.11 3.77 16.84
C ALA A 49 -1.65 3.43 16.48
N ASN A 50 -0.82 3.10 17.46
CA ASN A 50 0.57 2.70 17.21
C ASN A 50 0.64 1.38 16.45
N TYR A 51 -0.16 0.39 16.84
CA TYR A 51 -0.26 -0.87 16.12
C TYR A 51 -0.84 -0.68 14.73
N ASN A 52 -1.86 0.16 14.54
CA ASN A 52 -2.39 0.46 13.21
C ASN A 52 -1.30 1.06 12.30
N THR A 53 -0.53 2.01 12.82
CA THR A 53 0.59 2.62 12.09
C THR A 53 1.66 1.59 11.72
N ALA A 54 2.00 0.68 12.63
CA ALA A 54 2.93 -0.40 12.34
C ALA A 54 2.39 -1.34 11.25
N ILE A 55 1.12 -1.75 11.33
CA ILE A 55 0.49 -2.64 10.33
C ILE A 55 0.47 -1.96 8.95
N GLY A 56 0.07 -0.70 8.88
CA GLY A 56 0.09 0.09 7.63
C GLY A 56 1.49 0.20 7.03
N GLY A 57 2.50 0.46 7.86
CA GLY A 57 3.91 0.49 7.44
C GLY A 57 4.40 -0.86 6.90
N ILE A 58 4.07 -1.96 7.58
CA ILE A 58 4.43 -3.31 7.13
C ILE A 58 3.77 -3.62 5.78
N LEU A 59 2.48 -3.34 5.62
CA LEU A 59 1.76 -3.56 4.36
C LEU A 59 2.35 -2.74 3.22
N PHE A 60 2.67 -1.48 3.48
CA PHE A 60 3.40 -0.64 2.54
C PHE A 60 4.73 -1.28 2.12
N LEU A 61 5.55 -1.72 3.08
CA LEU A 61 6.84 -2.35 2.79
C LEU A 61 6.69 -3.64 1.98
N CYS A 62 5.72 -4.49 2.32
CA CYS A 62 5.41 -5.70 1.56
C CYS A 62 5.07 -5.38 0.10
N LEU A 63 4.21 -4.38 -0.14
CA LEU A 63 3.82 -3.96 -1.49
C LEU A 63 4.97 -3.27 -2.25
N TYR A 64 5.83 -2.52 -1.55
CA TYR A 64 7.01 -1.89 -2.12
C TYR A 64 8.05 -2.92 -2.56
N ILE A 65 8.36 -3.90 -1.71
CA ILE A 65 9.32 -4.97 -2.01
C ILE A 65 8.85 -5.81 -3.19
N ASP A 66 7.57 -6.20 -3.21
CA ASP A 66 6.96 -6.94 -4.32
C ASP A 66 6.37 -6.01 -5.40
N TYR A 67 7.08 -4.94 -5.78
CA TYR A 67 6.60 -3.94 -6.75
C TYR A 67 6.09 -4.53 -8.08
N ARG A 68 6.68 -5.64 -8.54
CA ARG A 68 6.23 -6.38 -9.74
C ARG A 68 4.75 -6.78 -9.69
N LEU A 69 4.21 -6.96 -8.50
CA LEU A 69 2.80 -7.25 -8.27
C LEU A 69 1.90 -6.10 -8.76
N LEU A 70 2.33 -4.86 -8.50
CA LEU A 70 1.62 -3.63 -8.85
C LEU A 70 1.67 -3.31 -10.35
N GLN A 71 2.49 -4.04 -11.10
CA GLN A 71 2.55 -3.90 -12.56
C GLN A 71 1.37 -4.59 -13.26
N ILE A 72 0.74 -5.58 -12.61
CA ILE A 72 -0.38 -6.36 -13.12
C ILE A 72 -1.70 -5.73 -12.66
N ASN A 73 -2.52 -5.25 -13.59
CA ASN A 73 -3.73 -4.47 -13.29
C ASN A 73 -4.68 -5.14 -12.27
N ASN A 74 -4.93 -6.45 -12.42
CA ASN A 74 -5.85 -7.16 -11.52
C ASN A 74 -5.30 -7.24 -10.09
N LEU A 75 -3.99 -7.47 -9.93
CA LEU A 75 -3.35 -7.53 -8.60
C LEU A 75 -3.25 -6.13 -7.98
N TYR A 76 -2.97 -5.11 -8.79
CA TYR A 76 -3.02 -3.71 -8.36
C TYR A 76 -4.40 -3.34 -7.81
N LEU A 77 -5.47 -3.70 -8.54
CA LEU A 77 -6.84 -3.39 -8.12
C LEU A 77 -7.18 -4.08 -6.80
N GLN A 78 -6.77 -5.34 -6.62
CA GLN A 78 -6.95 -6.07 -5.36
C GLN A 78 -6.20 -5.38 -4.20
N SER A 79 -4.94 -4.99 -4.40
CA SER A 79 -4.18 -4.23 -3.41
C SER A 79 -4.86 -2.88 -3.09
N LEU A 80 -5.41 -2.20 -4.09
CA LEU A 80 -6.10 -0.93 -3.90
C LEU A 80 -7.38 -1.10 -3.08
N LEU A 81 -8.19 -2.11 -3.40
CA LEU A 81 -9.40 -2.42 -2.64
C LEU A 81 -9.09 -2.76 -1.18
N MET A 82 -8.02 -3.53 -0.92
CA MET A 82 -7.55 -3.81 0.44
C MET A 82 -7.17 -2.52 1.18
N SER A 83 -6.38 -1.64 0.57
CA SER A 83 -5.96 -0.37 1.19
C SER A 83 -7.14 0.58 1.42
N VAL A 84 -8.13 0.61 0.52
CA VAL A 84 -9.37 1.37 0.71
C VAL A 84 -10.18 0.81 1.88
N ALA A 85 -10.31 -0.51 2.00
CA ALA A 85 -11.01 -1.14 3.12
C ALA A 85 -10.35 -0.81 4.47
N ILE A 86 -9.02 -0.83 4.53
CA ILE A 86 -8.24 -0.43 5.71
C ILE A 86 -8.49 1.04 6.06
N LEU A 87 -8.43 1.94 5.07
CA LEU A 87 -8.67 3.36 5.28
C LEU A 87 -10.12 3.62 5.75
N ALA A 88 -11.10 2.96 5.14
CA ALA A 88 -12.50 3.05 5.54
C ALA A 88 -12.71 2.54 6.98
N GLN A 89 -12.07 1.43 7.36
CA GLN A 89 -12.10 0.93 8.72
C GLN A 89 -11.58 1.97 9.72
N ALA A 90 -10.46 2.65 9.43
CA ALA A 90 -9.92 3.69 10.30
C ALA A 90 -10.90 4.86 10.51
N PHE A 91 -11.60 5.30 9.45
CA PHE A 91 -12.65 6.31 9.56
C PHE A 91 -13.85 5.84 10.39
N LEU A 92 -14.33 4.61 10.17
CA LEU A 92 -15.44 4.04 10.93
C LEU A 92 -15.12 3.92 12.42
N LEU A 93 -13.90 3.49 12.76
CA LEU A 93 -13.47 3.37 14.16
C LEU A 93 -13.32 4.75 14.82
N HIS A 94 -12.88 5.77 14.09
CA HIS A 94 -12.84 7.12 14.65
C HIS A 94 -14.23 7.62 15.07
N THR A 95 -15.22 7.48 14.19
CA THR A 95 -16.60 7.96 14.47
C THR A 95 -17.27 7.25 15.64
N LYS A 96 -16.96 5.96 15.86
CA LYS A 96 -17.57 5.18 16.95
C LYS A 96 -16.94 5.40 18.31
N PHE A 97 -15.66 5.78 18.37
CA PHE A 97 -14.88 5.64 19.60
C PHE A 97 -14.30 6.94 20.14
N ASN A 98 -14.56 8.08 19.47
CA ASN A 98 -14.44 9.45 19.97
C ASN A 98 -13.19 9.72 20.83
N ASN A 99 -12.05 9.15 20.45
CA ASN A 99 -10.79 9.29 21.17
C ASN A 99 -9.88 10.27 20.41
N PRO A 100 -9.91 11.57 20.75
CA PRO A 100 -9.35 12.63 19.92
C PRO A 100 -7.82 12.60 19.81
N GLY A 101 -7.13 12.09 20.83
CA GLY A 101 -5.66 12.16 20.91
C GLY A 101 -4.91 11.37 19.84
N ASN A 102 -5.55 10.40 19.19
CA ASN A 102 -4.85 9.39 18.37
C ASN A 102 -5.30 9.33 16.89
N PHE A 103 -6.22 10.20 16.46
CA PHE A 103 -6.79 10.13 15.11
C PHE A 103 -5.77 10.41 13.99
N ALA A 104 -4.87 11.38 14.19
CA ALA A 104 -3.84 11.70 13.20
C ALA A 104 -2.90 10.51 12.97
N SER A 105 -2.46 9.83 14.04
CA SER A 105 -1.64 8.61 13.95
C SER A 105 -2.41 7.47 13.27
N LEU A 106 -3.68 7.29 13.63
CA LEU A 106 -4.54 6.28 13.01
C LEU A 106 -4.68 6.49 11.50
N LEU A 107 -5.01 7.72 11.07
CA LEU A 107 -5.14 8.05 9.65
C LEU A 107 -3.81 7.96 8.90
N PHE A 108 -2.71 8.38 9.54
CA PHE A 108 -1.38 8.23 8.96
C PHE A 108 -1.12 6.76 8.63
N GLY A 109 -1.24 5.85 9.60
CA GLY A 109 -1.06 4.42 9.39
C GLY A 109 -1.94 3.83 8.28
N ALA A 110 -3.24 4.13 8.33
CA ALA A 110 -4.21 3.57 7.39
C ALA A 110 -4.09 4.14 5.96
N SER A 111 -3.58 5.37 5.82
CA SER A 111 -3.48 6.05 4.51
C SER A 111 -2.20 5.71 3.75
N VAL A 112 -1.10 5.35 4.42
CA VAL A 112 0.19 5.09 3.74
C VAL A 112 0.08 4.04 2.62
N PRO A 113 -0.51 2.84 2.83
CA PRO A 113 -0.65 1.85 1.75
C PRO A 113 -1.51 2.36 0.59
N PHE A 114 -2.58 3.12 0.88
CA PHE A 114 -3.45 3.69 -0.13
C PHE A 114 -2.73 4.76 -0.96
N LEU A 115 -2.10 5.73 -0.29
CA LEU A 115 -1.36 6.82 -0.93
C LEU A 115 -0.18 6.30 -1.75
N PHE A 116 0.49 5.25 -1.27
CA PHE A 116 1.49 4.55 -2.04
C PHE A 116 0.95 3.99 -3.35
N LEU A 117 -0.20 3.30 -3.34
CA LEU A 117 -0.79 2.73 -4.56
C LEU A 117 -1.27 3.81 -5.54
N VAL A 118 -1.84 4.90 -5.03
CA VAL A 118 -2.26 6.04 -5.87
C VAL A 118 -1.04 6.71 -6.50
N LEU A 119 -0.05 7.07 -5.68
CA LEU A 119 1.18 7.70 -6.13
C LEU A 119 1.93 6.81 -7.12
N GLN A 120 2.01 5.50 -6.85
CA GLN A 120 2.62 4.51 -7.73
C GLN A 120 2.00 4.55 -9.13
N LYS A 121 0.66 4.56 -9.22
CA LYS A 121 -0.05 4.55 -10.51
C LYS A 121 0.19 5.83 -11.30
N ILE A 122 0.15 6.98 -10.62
CA ILE A 122 0.42 8.29 -11.23
C ILE A 122 1.86 8.34 -11.74
N LEU A 123 2.84 8.08 -10.85
CA LEU A 123 4.26 8.12 -11.20
C LEU A 123 4.61 7.12 -12.30
N ARG A 124 4.06 5.90 -12.27
CA ARG A 124 4.28 4.90 -13.33
C ARG A 124 3.77 5.40 -14.67
N SER A 125 2.58 6.00 -14.69
CA SER A 125 2.00 6.55 -15.93
C SER A 125 2.87 7.68 -16.50
N VAL A 126 3.31 8.60 -15.65
CA VAL A 126 4.24 9.68 -16.04
C VAL A 126 5.58 9.11 -16.53
N PHE A 127 6.14 8.11 -15.83
CA PHE A 127 7.41 7.50 -16.20
C PHE A 127 7.35 6.81 -17.57
N ILE A 128 6.28 6.05 -17.83
CA ILE A 128 6.07 5.39 -19.13
C ILE A 128 5.88 6.44 -20.23
N LEU A 129 5.13 7.52 -19.97
CA LEU A 129 4.93 8.60 -20.93
C LEU A 129 6.27 9.25 -21.35
N LEU A 130 7.14 9.54 -20.38
CA LEU A 130 8.41 10.24 -20.61
C LEU A 130 9.51 9.32 -21.17
N LEU A 131 9.62 8.09 -20.66
CA LEU A 131 10.75 7.21 -20.93
C LEU A 131 10.40 6.00 -21.81
N LYS A 132 9.11 5.84 -22.17
CA LYS A 132 8.59 4.78 -23.05
C LYS A 132 8.98 3.36 -22.60
N ARG A 133 9.16 3.15 -21.29
CA ARG A 133 9.52 1.87 -20.66
C ARG A 133 8.98 1.79 -19.23
N GLU A 134 8.91 0.59 -18.68
CA GLU A 134 8.58 0.36 -17.27
C GLU A 134 9.76 0.74 -16.34
N PRO A 135 9.47 1.25 -15.13
CA PRO A 135 10.49 1.43 -14.09
C PRO A 135 10.92 0.06 -13.53
N PHE A 136 12.21 -0.06 -13.22
CA PHE A 136 12.79 -1.27 -12.61
C PHE A 136 13.26 -0.99 -11.19
N ILE A 137 12.95 -1.90 -10.25
CA ILE A 137 13.34 -1.77 -8.83
C ILE A 137 14.49 -2.69 -8.42
N GLU A 138 14.70 -3.83 -9.10
CA GLU A 138 15.50 -4.91 -8.51
C GLU A 138 16.99 -5.01 -8.94
N LYS A 139 17.41 -4.66 -10.18
CA LYS A 139 18.84 -4.73 -10.59
C LYS A 139 19.20 -3.75 -11.72
N ARG A 140 20.42 -3.17 -11.65
CA ARG A 140 21.02 -2.19 -12.59
C ARG A 140 20.04 -1.11 -13.05
N THR A 141 19.65 -0.28 -12.09
CA THR A 141 18.70 0.82 -12.27
C THR A 141 19.41 2.01 -12.92
N ARG A 142 18.84 2.59 -13.98
CA ARG A 142 19.31 3.89 -14.48
C ARG A 142 19.06 4.94 -13.40
N PHE A 143 19.75 6.08 -13.48
CA PHE A 143 19.57 7.18 -12.52
C PHE A 143 18.09 7.59 -12.36
N GLN A 144 17.33 7.60 -13.46
CA GLN A 144 15.89 7.86 -13.49
C GLN A 144 15.08 6.86 -12.65
N ASP A 145 15.44 5.57 -12.67
CA ASP A 145 14.76 4.54 -11.89
C ASP A 145 15.04 4.73 -10.38
N LYS A 146 16.22 5.23 -10.02
CA LYS A 146 16.55 5.56 -8.62
C LYS A 146 15.72 6.73 -8.10
N ILE A 147 15.58 7.79 -8.90
CA ILE A 147 14.71 8.93 -8.56
C ILE A 147 13.28 8.43 -8.37
N TYR A 148 12.77 7.63 -9.31
CA TYR A 148 11.45 7.01 -9.19
C TYR A 148 11.28 6.24 -7.88
N GLN A 149 12.25 5.40 -7.52
CA GLN A 149 12.22 4.62 -6.28
C GLN A 149 12.24 5.50 -5.03
N ILE A 150 13.06 6.56 -4.98
CA ILE A 150 13.13 7.49 -3.84
C ILE A 150 11.79 8.20 -3.65
N ILE A 151 11.21 8.74 -4.73
CA ILE A 151 9.90 9.40 -4.66
C ILE A 151 8.83 8.40 -4.22
N LEU A 152 8.88 7.18 -4.75
CA LEU A 152 7.91 6.14 -4.41
C LEU A 152 8.05 5.66 -2.96
N LEU A 153 9.26 5.65 -2.40
CA LEU A 153 9.52 5.27 -1.01
C LEU A 153 9.10 6.36 -0.02
N LEU A 154 9.47 7.61 -0.28
CA LEU A 154 9.27 8.72 0.67
C LEU A 154 7.94 9.46 0.46
N GLY A 155 7.50 9.58 -0.79
CA GLY A 155 6.30 10.31 -1.18
C GLY A 155 5.03 9.90 -0.42
N PRO A 156 4.74 8.60 -0.22
CA PRO A 156 3.54 8.17 0.51
C PRO A 156 3.53 8.65 1.96
N PHE A 157 4.68 8.67 2.64
CA PHE A 157 4.79 9.16 4.02
C PHE A 157 4.58 10.67 4.08
N ILE A 158 5.17 11.43 3.16
CA ILE A 158 4.97 12.88 3.09
C ILE A 158 3.50 13.21 2.86
N LEU A 159 2.87 12.52 1.90
CA LEU A 159 1.44 12.67 1.63
C LEU A 159 0.57 12.27 2.83
N ALA A 160 0.94 11.20 3.55
CA ALA A 160 0.22 10.75 4.73
C ALA A 160 0.32 11.75 5.88
N ILE A 161 1.49 12.39 6.10
CA ILE A 161 1.66 13.46 7.09
C ILE A 161 0.75 14.63 6.75
N VAL A 162 0.79 15.10 5.49
CA VAL A 162 -0.05 16.22 5.04
C VAL A 162 -1.54 15.88 5.17
N PHE A 163 -1.94 14.67 4.75
CA PHE A 163 -3.32 14.20 4.83
C PHE A 163 -3.81 14.10 6.28
N ALA A 164 -3.02 13.49 7.16
CA ALA A 164 -3.36 13.34 8.58
C ALA A 164 -3.44 14.71 9.29
N ALA A 165 -2.48 15.60 9.03
CA ALA A 165 -2.47 16.95 9.59
C ALA A 165 -3.64 17.81 9.08
N TYR A 166 -4.00 17.66 7.81
CA TYR A 166 -5.20 18.30 7.25
C TYR A 166 -6.44 17.74 7.93
N ALA A 167 -6.66 16.42 7.92
CA ALA A 167 -7.84 15.81 8.51
C ALA A 167 -8.01 16.17 10.00
N SER A 168 -6.93 16.14 10.80
CA SER A 168 -7.01 16.53 12.21
C SER A 168 -7.50 17.98 12.42
N ARG A 169 -7.21 18.90 11.49
CA ARG A 169 -7.70 20.30 11.62
C ARG A 169 -9.19 20.45 11.38
N TYR A 170 -9.82 19.56 10.60
CA TYR A 170 -11.24 19.65 10.26
C TYR A 170 -12.14 18.82 11.18
N TYR A 171 -11.64 17.71 11.72
CA TYR A 171 -12.42 16.82 12.59
C TYR A 171 -12.31 17.15 14.10
N PHE A 172 -11.45 18.10 14.48
CA PHE A 172 -11.29 18.56 15.87
C PHE A 172 -11.61 20.05 16.08
N LYS A 173 -12.47 20.62 15.23
CA LYS A 173 -13.21 21.86 15.55
C LYS A 173 -14.57 21.49 16.12
#